data_AF-A0A1G9V124-F1
#
_entry.id   AF-A0A1G9V124-F1
#
_cell.length_a   1.000
_cell.length_b   1.000
_cell.length_c   1.000
_cell.angle_alpha   90.00
_cell.angle_beta   90.00
_cell.angle_gamma   90.00
#
_symmetry.space_group_name_H-M   'P 1'
#
loop_
_entity.id
_entity.type
_entity.pdbx_description
1 polymer ?
#
loop_
_entity_poly.entity_id
_entity_poly.type
_entity_poly.pdbx_seq_one_letter_code
_entity_poly.pdbx_strand_id
1 'polypeptide(L)'
;MPNLALLLLLSSVLLLSACAPAVSPAGRAPTEIPTVEELDALPQLMGVLSTDLVVEGRVVLSDDLLVPAGVTLVLRPGTTVYVVPTHSTKIEPEWLSAATELLVRGTIRSEGSSADPVSFVPLPLSGGGDYVWSGLLLDGAVDSLIRHTRIEGAEQGVLCVNSSPQISDNHILGCRYGIVAQADSAPMILDNLIENGEAGVFCWRRSHPLIQGNRIFGHNEEGLFVDQSSRPRLHDNLIRGNGIGLALYPDGPLAAVDQARDNGENLRLLGVPGGRP
;
A
#
# COMPACT_ATOMS: atom_id res chain seq x y z
N MET A 1 -71.66 10.08 26.13
CA MET A 1 -70.46 9.61 26.85
C MET A 1 -70.38 8.09 26.69
N PRO A 2 -69.20 7.45 26.59
CA PRO A 2 -67.96 7.77 25.83
C PRO A 2 -67.44 6.52 25.04
N ASN A 3 -66.22 6.64 24.46
CA ASN A 3 -65.27 5.58 24.05
C ASN A 3 -65.56 4.75 22.78
N LEU A 4 -64.58 4.26 22.01
CA LEU A 4 -63.15 4.49 21.76
C LEU A 4 -62.77 3.51 20.62
N ALA A 5 -61.68 3.78 19.89
CA ALA A 5 -60.95 2.87 19.00
C ALA A 5 -61.47 2.67 17.55
N LEU A 6 -60.93 3.49 16.64
CA LEU A 6 -60.71 3.08 15.25
C LEU A 6 -59.20 2.90 15.04
N LEU A 7 -58.80 1.64 14.83
CA LEU A 7 -57.42 1.18 14.71
C LEU A 7 -56.97 1.25 13.24
N LEU A 8 -55.71 1.64 13.08
CA LEU A 8 -54.92 1.81 11.86
C LEU A 8 -54.89 0.59 10.92
N LEU A 9 -54.79 0.84 9.61
CA LEU A 9 -54.06 0.02 8.64
C LEU A 9 -53.64 0.90 7.45
N LEU A 10 -52.51 1.60 7.58
CA LEU A 10 -51.76 2.17 6.45
C LEU A 10 -50.57 1.26 6.20
N SER A 11 -50.57 0.61 5.04
CA SER A 11 -49.51 -0.26 4.54
C SER A 11 -48.25 0.55 4.23
N SER A 12 -47.22 0.41 5.07
CA SER A 12 -45.87 0.91 4.83
C SER A 12 -45.12 -0.04 3.90
N VAL A 13 -44.92 0.36 2.65
CA VAL A 13 -43.92 -0.22 1.74
C VAL A 13 -42.54 0.26 2.23
N LEU A 14 -41.78 -0.63 2.88
CA LEU A 14 -40.38 -0.40 3.16
C LEU A 14 -39.57 -0.56 1.86
N LEU A 15 -39.13 0.57 1.28
CA LEU A 15 -37.95 0.57 0.42
C LEU A 15 -36.71 0.37 1.32
N LEU A 16 -36.11 -0.81 1.24
CA LEU A 16 -34.73 -1.04 1.68
C LEU A 16 -33.80 -0.27 0.73
N SER A 17 -33.53 0.99 1.07
CA SER A 17 -32.37 1.71 0.54
C SER A 17 -31.14 1.11 1.22
N ALA A 18 -30.37 0.32 0.47
CA ALA A 18 -29.06 -0.13 0.89
C ALA A 18 -28.16 1.10 1.08
N CYS A 19 -27.90 1.47 2.32
CA CYS A 19 -26.79 2.36 2.65
C CYS A 19 -25.49 1.66 2.24
N ALA A 20 -24.96 2.01 1.07
CA ALA A 20 -23.53 1.87 0.84
C ALA A 20 -22.81 2.70 1.91
N PRO A 21 -21.78 2.16 2.60
CA PRO A 21 -20.98 3.01 3.48
C PRO A 21 -20.33 4.08 2.61
N ALA A 22 -20.55 5.34 2.99
CA ALA A 22 -19.94 6.48 2.34
C ALA A 22 -18.42 6.29 2.35
N VAL A 23 -17.84 6.09 1.17
CA VAL A 23 -16.41 6.28 0.95
C VAL A 23 -16.19 7.77 1.22
N SER A 24 -15.54 8.07 2.36
CA SER A 24 -15.05 9.43 2.61
C SER A 24 -14.12 9.79 1.44
N PRO A 25 -14.25 10.97 0.82
CA PRO A 25 -13.31 11.39 -0.19
C PRO A 25 -11.99 11.68 0.55
N ALA A 26 -11.14 10.66 0.68
CA ALA A 26 -9.75 10.87 1.05
C ALA A 26 -9.20 11.99 0.17
N GLY A 27 -8.49 12.96 0.78
CA GLY A 27 -7.95 14.15 0.12
C GLY A 27 -7.45 13.80 -1.27
N ARG A 28 -8.17 14.32 -2.29
CA ARG A 28 -7.96 13.93 -3.68
C ARG A 28 -6.53 14.36 -4.05
N ALA A 29 -5.76 13.45 -4.65
CA ALA A 29 -4.48 13.82 -5.25
C ALA A 29 -4.67 15.07 -6.15
N PRO A 30 -3.66 15.95 -6.28
CA PRO A 30 -3.76 17.12 -7.15
C PRO A 30 -4.31 16.71 -8.52
N THR A 31 -5.44 17.30 -8.91
CA THR A 31 -6.13 16.95 -10.17
C THR A 31 -5.40 17.43 -11.42
N GLU A 32 -4.38 18.28 -11.26
CA GLU A 32 -3.58 18.82 -12.34
C GLU A 32 -2.09 18.62 -12.03
N ILE A 33 -1.39 18.04 -13.01
CA ILE A 33 0.06 17.82 -12.93
C ILE A 33 0.74 19.15 -13.19
N PRO A 34 1.73 19.58 -12.38
CA PRO A 34 2.36 20.88 -12.54
C PRO A 34 3.18 20.94 -13.84
N THR A 35 3.43 22.13 -14.36
CA THR A 35 4.32 22.27 -15.53
C THR A 35 5.76 21.91 -15.15
N VAL A 36 6.60 21.65 -16.16
CA VAL A 36 8.03 21.38 -15.93
C VAL A 36 8.70 22.55 -15.21
N GLU A 37 8.40 23.79 -15.60
CA GLU A 37 8.95 24.98 -14.94
C GLU A 37 8.49 25.10 -13.48
N GLU A 38 7.25 24.70 -13.17
CA GLU A 38 6.75 24.67 -11.80
C GLU A 38 7.45 23.59 -10.98
N LEU A 39 7.67 22.40 -11.56
CA LEU A 39 8.38 21.29 -10.90
C LEU A 39 9.83 21.64 -10.61
N ASP A 40 10.53 22.26 -11.56
CA ASP A 40 11.93 22.69 -11.41
C ASP A 40 12.11 23.74 -10.31
N ALA A 41 11.06 24.53 -10.01
CA ALA A 41 11.07 25.54 -8.97
C ALA A 41 10.80 25.00 -7.55
N LEU A 42 10.32 23.75 -7.43
CA LEU A 42 10.06 23.11 -6.14
C LEU A 42 11.37 22.61 -5.49
N PRO A 43 11.39 22.38 -4.16
CA PRO A 43 12.49 21.67 -3.52
C PRO A 43 12.68 20.27 -4.11
N GLN A 44 13.92 19.94 -4.46
CA GLN A 44 14.29 18.66 -5.06
C GLN A 44 14.88 17.74 -3.99
N LEU A 45 14.37 16.51 -3.92
CA LEU A 45 14.86 15.42 -3.08
C LEU A 45 15.60 14.42 -3.97
N MET A 46 16.87 14.20 -3.70
CA MET A 46 17.72 13.24 -4.40
C MET A 46 19.02 13.00 -3.63
N GLY A 47 19.75 11.95 -3.99
CA GLY A 47 21.06 11.62 -3.44
C GLY A 47 20.97 11.00 -2.05
N VAL A 48 21.91 11.33 -1.17
CA VAL A 48 21.97 10.77 0.19
C VAL A 48 21.73 11.88 1.20
N LEU A 49 20.76 11.70 2.10
CA LEU A 49 20.55 12.63 3.21
C LEU A 49 21.73 12.56 4.19
N SER A 50 22.30 13.72 4.54
CA SER A 50 23.40 13.82 5.49
C SER A 50 22.93 14.11 6.92
N THR A 51 21.72 14.61 7.09
CA THR A 51 21.08 14.93 8.37
C THR A 51 19.58 14.66 8.28
N ASP A 52 18.92 14.66 9.43
CA ASP A 52 17.46 14.62 9.48
C ASP A 52 16.85 15.72 8.61
N LEU A 53 15.77 15.36 7.91
CA LEU A 53 15.06 16.26 7.01
C LEU A 53 13.57 16.20 7.31
N VAL A 54 12.98 17.37 7.53
CA VAL A 54 11.53 17.54 7.62
C VAL A 54 11.06 18.22 6.34
N VAL A 55 10.08 17.61 5.69
CA VAL A 55 9.49 18.07 4.44
C VAL A 55 8.04 18.43 4.66
N GLU A 56 7.63 19.56 4.10
CA GLU A 56 6.25 20.04 4.08
C GLU A 56 5.92 20.67 2.74
N GLY A 57 4.64 20.71 2.39
CA GLY A 57 4.18 21.29 1.13
C GLY A 57 4.49 20.42 -0.08
N ARG A 58 4.89 21.04 -1.19
CA ARG A 58 5.12 20.36 -2.48
C ARG A 58 6.62 20.23 -2.72
N VAL A 59 7.07 19.01 -3.04
CA VAL A 59 8.47 18.70 -3.36
C VAL A 59 8.54 17.73 -4.53
N VAL A 60 9.73 17.57 -5.11
CA VAL A 60 10.00 16.64 -6.20
C VAL A 60 11.02 15.61 -5.76
N LEU A 61 10.71 14.32 -5.88
CA LEU A 61 11.70 13.24 -5.86
C LEU A 61 12.25 13.12 -7.28
N SER A 62 13.39 13.76 -7.54
CA SER A 62 13.90 13.99 -8.89
C SER A 62 14.86 12.90 -9.39
N ASP A 63 15.40 12.11 -8.46
CA ASP A 63 16.26 10.96 -8.68
C ASP A 63 16.23 10.08 -7.43
N ASP A 64 17.02 9.01 -7.40
CA ASP A 64 17.13 8.12 -6.24
C ASP A 64 17.45 8.91 -4.96
N LEU A 65 16.75 8.60 -3.87
CA LEU A 65 16.96 9.17 -2.54
C LEU A 65 17.26 8.06 -1.53
N LEU A 66 18.40 8.18 -0.86
CA LEU A 66 18.80 7.35 0.27
C LEU A 66 18.66 8.12 1.59
N VAL A 67 17.89 7.56 2.51
CA VAL A 67 17.87 7.91 3.93
C VAL A 67 18.77 6.92 4.69
N PRO A 68 20.02 7.27 5.02
CA PRO A 68 20.96 6.32 5.64
C PRO A 68 20.61 6.03 7.10
N ALA A 69 21.22 4.99 7.66
CA ALA A 69 21.08 4.63 9.07
C ALA A 69 21.42 5.83 9.99
N GLY A 70 20.57 6.06 11.00
CA GLY A 70 20.72 7.19 11.92
C GLY A 70 20.18 8.53 11.40
N VAL A 71 19.64 8.57 10.18
CA VAL A 71 18.98 9.76 9.61
C VAL A 71 17.48 9.51 9.49
N THR A 72 16.68 10.55 9.76
CA THR A 72 15.22 10.53 9.69
C THR A 72 14.70 11.46 8.59
N LEU A 73 13.86 10.91 7.70
CA LEU A 73 13.01 11.70 6.79
C LEU A 73 11.60 11.80 7.36
N VAL A 74 11.12 13.01 7.61
CA VAL A 74 9.75 13.28 8.05
C VAL A 74 8.98 13.98 6.94
N LEU A 75 7.82 13.43 6.54
CA LEU A 75 6.87 14.07 5.63
C LEU A 75 5.65 14.51 6.46
N ARG A 76 5.41 15.83 6.53
CA ARG A 76 4.30 16.41 7.30
C ARG A 76 2.93 16.16 6.63
N PRO A 77 1.82 16.24 7.38
CA PRO A 77 0.48 16.17 6.78
C PRO A 77 0.32 17.10 5.57
N GLY A 78 -0.35 16.62 4.52
CA GLY A 78 -0.57 17.37 3.28
C GLY A 78 0.64 17.49 2.35
N THR A 79 1.79 16.89 2.70
CA THR A 79 2.96 16.87 1.81
C THR A 79 2.65 16.14 0.51
N THR A 80 2.95 16.77 -0.63
CA THR A 80 2.89 16.16 -1.94
C THR A 80 4.30 15.97 -2.49
N VAL A 81 4.68 14.73 -2.76
CA VAL A 81 5.95 14.34 -3.38
C VAL A 81 5.66 13.98 -4.84
N TYR A 82 6.07 14.81 -5.77
CA TYR A 82 6.03 14.47 -7.20
C TYR A 82 7.21 13.59 -7.54
N VAL A 83 6.97 12.38 -8.04
CA VAL A 83 8.04 11.43 -8.37
C VAL A 83 8.36 11.54 -9.86
N VAL A 84 9.58 11.95 -10.20
CA VAL A 84 10.06 11.97 -11.59
C VAL A 84 10.53 10.56 -11.94
N PRO A 85 9.93 9.89 -12.94
CA PRO A 85 10.41 8.59 -13.38
C PRO A 85 11.78 8.69 -14.05
N THR A 86 12.76 7.98 -13.53
CA THR A 86 14.08 7.84 -14.14
C THR A 86 14.33 6.39 -14.50
N HIS A 87 14.83 6.11 -15.71
CA HIS A 87 15.45 4.84 -16.03
C HIS A 87 16.93 4.93 -15.62
N SER A 88 17.24 4.55 -14.39
CA SER A 88 18.62 4.42 -13.92
C SER A 88 19.38 3.44 -14.82
N THR A 89 20.54 3.85 -15.31
CA THR A 89 21.42 3.03 -16.15
C THR A 89 22.40 2.18 -15.32
N LYS A 90 22.14 2.03 -14.01
CA LYS A 90 23.07 1.37 -13.09
C LYS A 90 22.82 -0.13 -13.02
N ILE A 91 23.91 -0.85 -13.23
CA ILE A 91 24.05 -2.30 -13.16
C ILE A 91 23.92 -2.72 -11.68
N GLU A 92 22.70 -2.79 -11.17
CA GLU A 92 22.34 -3.41 -9.89
C GLU A 92 21.82 -4.86 -10.15
N PRO A 93 21.84 -5.78 -9.17
CA PRO A 93 21.36 -7.15 -9.35
C PRO A 93 19.95 -7.19 -9.94
N GLU A 94 19.63 -8.26 -10.68
CA GLU A 94 18.36 -8.49 -11.42
C GLU A 94 17.05 -8.39 -10.58
N TRP A 95 17.16 -8.08 -9.28
CA TRP A 95 16.08 -7.99 -8.29
C TRP A 95 15.78 -6.54 -7.84
N LEU A 96 16.53 -5.54 -8.31
CA LEU A 96 16.28 -4.13 -8.04
C LEU A 96 15.79 -3.46 -9.33
N SER A 97 14.67 -2.75 -9.21
CA SER A 97 14.10 -2.00 -10.31
C SER A 97 15.04 -0.86 -10.71
N ALA A 98 15.21 -0.64 -12.01
CA ALA A 98 15.99 0.48 -12.54
C ALA A 98 15.26 1.82 -12.42
N ALA A 99 14.15 1.88 -11.69
CA ALA A 99 13.30 3.05 -11.56
C ALA A 99 13.65 3.87 -10.31
N THR A 100 13.27 5.15 -10.30
CA THR A 100 13.49 6.08 -9.17
C THR A 100 13.13 5.44 -7.84
N GLU A 101 14.09 5.42 -6.91
CA GLU A 101 13.98 4.73 -5.64
C GLU A 101 13.99 5.69 -4.45
N LEU A 102 13.08 5.50 -3.49
CA LEU A 102 13.23 6.05 -2.14
C LEU A 102 13.65 4.92 -1.20
N LEU A 103 14.96 4.79 -0.99
CA LEU A 103 15.58 3.80 -0.13
C LEU A 103 15.76 4.34 1.28
N VAL A 104 15.25 3.62 2.26
CA VAL A 104 15.32 3.95 3.68
C VAL A 104 16.08 2.85 4.42
N ARG A 105 17.27 3.21 4.93
CA ARG A 105 18.04 2.42 5.90
C ARG A 105 18.03 3.02 7.31
N GLY A 106 17.63 4.29 7.42
CA GLY A 106 17.37 4.97 8.69
C GLY A 106 15.90 4.86 9.07
N THR A 107 15.24 6.02 9.15
CA THR A 107 13.83 6.11 9.54
C THR A 107 13.06 7.00 8.57
N ILE A 108 11.86 6.56 8.19
CA ILE A 108 10.86 7.40 7.51
C ILE A 108 9.63 7.58 8.40
N ARG A 109 9.15 8.82 8.51
CA ARG A 109 7.88 9.17 9.15
C ARG A 109 7.01 9.92 8.15
N SER A 110 6.16 9.19 7.43
CA SER A 110 5.09 9.78 6.63
C SER A 110 3.87 9.96 7.55
N GLU A 111 3.65 11.20 7.98
CA GLU A 111 2.69 11.55 9.03
C GLU A 111 1.45 12.23 8.43
N GLY A 112 0.80 11.61 7.46
CA GLY A 112 -0.45 12.12 6.92
C GLY A 112 -1.56 12.15 7.97
N SER A 113 -2.67 12.81 7.62
CA SER A 113 -3.94 12.67 8.34
C SER A 113 -5.08 12.31 7.38
N SER A 114 -6.23 11.91 7.90
CA SER A 114 -7.41 11.65 7.06
C SER A 114 -7.88 12.90 6.28
N ALA A 115 -7.62 14.10 6.81
CA ALA A 115 -7.94 15.37 6.16
C ALA A 115 -6.85 15.77 5.15
N ASP A 116 -5.58 15.61 5.56
CA ASP A 116 -4.41 16.04 4.82
C ASP A 116 -3.43 14.87 4.66
N PRO A 117 -3.69 13.94 3.72
CA PRO A 117 -2.82 12.80 3.49
C PRO A 117 -1.48 13.25 2.90
N VAL A 118 -0.41 12.49 3.17
CA VAL A 118 0.83 12.59 2.37
C VAL A 118 0.59 11.90 1.04
N SER A 119 0.99 12.48 -0.08
CA SER A 119 0.75 11.90 -1.41
C SER A 119 2.04 11.76 -2.20
N PHE A 120 2.36 10.54 -2.64
CA PHE A 120 3.36 10.27 -3.67
C PHE A 120 2.66 10.21 -5.02
N VAL A 121 2.94 11.20 -5.87
CA VAL A 121 2.29 11.39 -7.17
C VAL A 121 3.33 11.17 -8.25
N PRO A 122 3.38 10.00 -8.89
CA PRO A 122 4.31 9.80 -9.98
C PRO A 122 3.91 10.61 -11.20
N LEU A 123 4.91 11.23 -11.83
CA LEU A 123 4.73 11.95 -13.08
C LEU A 123 4.66 10.95 -14.26
N PRO A 124 4.02 11.29 -15.38
CA PRO A 124 3.90 10.38 -16.52
C PRO A 124 5.27 10.08 -17.15
N LEU A 125 5.56 8.81 -17.43
CA LEU A 125 6.72 8.40 -18.23
C LEU A 125 6.55 8.86 -19.68
N SER A 126 7.56 9.57 -20.21
CA SER A 126 7.66 9.83 -21.65
C SER A 126 8.05 8.53 -22.37
N GLY A 127 7.07 7.74 -22.83
CA GLY A 127 7.33 6.50 -23.58
C GLY A 127 6.43 5.32 -23.24
N GLY A 128 5.63 5.43 -22.17
CA GLY A 128 4.73 4.37 -21.73
C GLY A 128 5.43 3.27 -20.93
N GLY A 129 4.88 2.97 -19.75
CA GLY A 129 5.29 1.91 -18.85
C GLY A 129 4.26 1.82 -17.73
N ASP A 130 3.92 0.60 -17.29
CA ASP A 130 2.84 0.38 -16.32
C ASP A 130 3.23 0.82 -14.90
N TYR A 131 4.54 0.81 -14.60
CA TYR A 131 5.10 1.20 -13.30
C TYR A 131 6.23 2.20 -13.51
N VAL A 132 6.14 3.32 -12.80
CA VAL A 132 6.88 4.54 -13.12
C VAL A 132 7.93 4.89 -12.07
N TRP A 133 7.99 4.14 -10.96
CA TRP A 133 8.99 4.26 -9.90
C TRP A 133 9.02 3.00 -9.03
N SER A 134 10.09 2.82 -8.25
CA SER A 134 10.29 1.62 -7.42
C SER A 134 9.37 1.57 -6.21
N GLY A 135 9.03 2.75 -5.66
CA GLY A 135 8.24 2.90 -4.45
C GLY A 135 9.06 3.21 -3.20
N LEU A 136 8.52 2.83 -2.03
CA LEU A 136 9.20 3.02 -0.73
C LEU A 136 9.90 1.74 -0.31
N LEU A 137 11.23 1.75 -0.35
CA LEU A 137 12.06 0.58 -0.05
C LEU A 137 12.69 0.73 1.33
N LEU A 138 12.24 -0.04 2.31
CA LEU A 138 12.71 -0.02 3.69
C LEU A 138 13.63 -1.23 3.93
N ASP A 139 14.93 -1.00 3.88
CA ASP A 139 15.98 -2.02 4.04
C ASP A 139 16.72 -1.83 5.37
N GLY A 140 16.40 -2.66 6.37
CA GLY A 140 16.94 -2.49 7.72
C GLY A 140 16.43 -1.24 8.44
N ALA A 141 15.41 -0.57 7.89
CA ALA A 141 14.82 0.63 8.49
C ALA A 141 14.22 0.35 9.87
N VAL A 142 14.37 1.32 10.77
CA VAL A 142 13.90 1.24 12.15
C VAL A 142 12.91 2.37 12.45
N ASP A 143 12.02 2.15 13.42
CA ASP A 143 11.06 3.13 13.95
C ASP A 143 10.23 3.89 12.89
N SER A 144 10.02 3.24 11.74
CA SER A 144 9.39 3.85 10.58
C SER A 144 7.87 3.76 10.66
N LEU A 145 7.22 4.85 10.25
CA LEU A 145 5.78 5.02 10.23
C LEU A 145 5.36 5.53 8.86
N ILE A 146 4.41 4.84 8.24
CA ILE A 146 3.75 5.27 7.01
C ILE A 146 2.26 5.29 7.31
N ARG A 147 1.71 6.49 7.49
CA ARG A 147 0.32 6.65 7.91
C ARG A 147 -0.41 7.70 7.10
N HIS A 148 -1.65 7.40 6.72
CA HIS A 148 -2.50 8.28 5.90
C HIS A 148 -1.74 8.79 4.66
N THR A 149 -1.04 7.86 4.01
CA THR A 149 -0.25 8.11 2.82
C THR A 149 -0.97 7.53 1.60
N ARG A 150 -0.98 8.30 0.51
CA ARG A 150 -1.39 7.84 -0.81
C ARG A 150 -0.15 7.48 -1.62
N ILE A 151 -0.07 6.24 -2.08
CA ILE A 151 1.04 5.71 -2.88
C ILE A 151 0.45 5.13 -4.17
N GLU A 152 0.90 5.63 -5.32
CA GLU A 152 0.34 5.26 -6.62
C GLU A 152 1.40 4.80 -7.61
N GLY A 153 1.04 3.83 -8.48
CA GLY A 153 1.80 3.51 -9.70
C GLY A 153 3.24 3.03 -9.48
N ALA A 154 3.56 2.56 -8.28
CA ALA A 154 4.88 2.03 -7.94
C ALA A 154 5.02 0.56 -8.35
N GLU A 155 6.24 0.07 -8.55
CA GLU A 155 6.47 -1.36 -8.61
C GLU A 155 6.18 -2.02 -7.25
N GLN A 156 6.68 -1.45 -6.17
CA GLN A 156 6.43 -1.90 -4.80
C GLN A 156 5.86 -0.74 -4.01
N GLY A 157 4.57 -0.72 -3.67
CA GLY A 157 4.00 0.39 -2.89
C GLY A 157 4.80 0.63 -1.61
N VAL A 158 5.03 -0.43 -0.83
CA VAL A 158 6.03 -0.47 0.24
C VAL A 158 6.72 -1.83 0.25
N LEU A 159 8.05 -1.85 0.18
CA LEU A 159 8.87 -3.05 0.35
C LEU A 159 9.59 -3.00 1.70
N CYS A 160 9.34 -3.98 2.56
CA CYS A 160 10.02 -4.17 3.83
C CYS A 160 11.03 -5.32 3.72
N VAL A 161 12.32 -5.01 3.84
CA VAL A 161 13.41 -5.98 3.91
C VAL A 161 14.12 -5.83 5.25
N ASN A 162 14.09 -6.86 6.08
CA ASN A 162 14.65 -6.81 7.44
C ASN A 162 14.20 -5.57 8.23
N SER A 163 12.94 -5.15 8.04
CA SER A 163 12.38 -3.92 8.60
C SER A 163 10.94 -4.16 9.05
N SER A 164 10.52 -3.50 10.14
CA SER A 164 9.20 -3.74 10.75
C SER A 164 8.46 -2.42 11.00
N PRO A 165 8.15 -1.65 9.94
CA PRO A 165 7.39 -0.40 10.06
C PRO A 165 5.95 -0.62 10.53
N GLN A 166 5.33 0.46 10.99
CA GLN A 166 3.88 0.58 11.05
C GLN A 166 3.38 1.20 9.74
N ILE A 167 2.49 0.49 9.05
CA ILE A 167 1.88 0.88 7.78
C ILE A 167 0.36 0.89 8.00
N SER A 168 -0.19 2.07 8.28
CA SER A 168 -1.60 2.19 8.70
C SER A 168 -2.41 3.24 7.97
N ASP A 169 -3.69 3.00 7.75
CA ASP A 169 -4.62 3.98 7.19
C ASP A 169 -4.21 4.55 5.80
N ASN A 170 -3.42 3.80 5.02
CA ASN A 170 -2.90 4.24 3.73
C ASN A 170 -3.82 3.86 2.58
N HIS A 171 -3.65 4.55 1.44
CA HIS A 171 -4.23 4.18 0.15
C HIS A 171 -3.11 3.83 -0.83
N ILE A 172 -2.98 2.55 -1.15
CA ILE A 172 -2.00 2.02 -2.10
C ILE A 172 -2.76 1.58 -3.34
N LEU A 173 -2.56 2.28 -4.46
CA LEU A 173 -3.38 2.17 -5.67
C LEU A 173 -2.52 1.94 -6.91
N GLY A 174 -2.84 0.93 -7.71
CA GLY A 174 -2.19 0.78 -9.01
C GLY A 174 -0.72 0.38 -8.92
N CYS A 175 -0.25 -0.07 -7.75
CA CYS A 175 1.10 -0.60 -7.61
C CYS A 175 1.16 -2.03 -8.11
N ARG A 176 2.27 -2.46 -8.72
CA ARG A 176 2.44 -3.87 -9.15
C ARG A 176 2.23 -4.79 -7.94
N TYR A 177 3.00 -4.57 -6.89
CA TYR A 177 2.82 -5.18 -5.59
C TYR A 177 2.47 -4.09 -4.58
N GLY A 178 1.37 -4.24 -3.85
CA GLY A 178 0.93 -3.26 -2.87
C GLY A 178 1.91 -3.13 -1.70
N ILE A 179 2.05 -4.18 -0.88
CA ILE A 179 3.01 -4.25 0.22
C ILE A 179 3.73 -5.59 0.21
N VAL A 180 5.05 -5.56 0.32
CA VAL A 180 5.88 -6.77 0.42
C VAL A 180 6.63 -6.78 1.75
N ALA A 181 6.50 -7.86 2.50
CA ALA A 181 7.27 -8.10 3.71
C ALA A 181 8.19 -9.30 3.50
N GLN A 182 9.50 -9.12 3.69
CA GLN A 182 10.47 -10.19 3.50
C GLN A 182 11.68 -10.14 4.44
N ALA A 183 12.43 -11.24 4.49
CA ALA A 183 13.66 -11.37 5.27
C ALA A 183 13.43 -11.07 6.76
N ASP A 184 12.63 -11.91 7.41
CA ASP A 184 12.34 -11.84 8.85
C ASP A 184 11.57 -10.56 9.29
N SER A 185 11.11 -9.74 8.33
CA SER A 185 10.28 -8.55 8.58
C SER A 185 8.96 -8.87 9.27
N ALA A 186 8.56 -8.03 10.24
CA ALA A 186 7.30 -8.15 10.97
C ALA A 186 6.53 -6.81 11.03
N PRO A 187 6.20 -6.18 9.89
CA PRO A 187 5.46 -4.92 9.88
C PRO A 187 4.03 -5.08 10.42
N MET A 188 3.50 -3.99 10.94
CA MET A 188 2.07 -3.87 11.27
C MET A 188 1.37 -3.21 10.09
N ILE A 189 0.58 -3.99 9.34
CA ILE A 189 -0.16 -3.57 8.16
C ILE A 189 -1.63 -3.45 8.57
N LEU A 190 -2.09 -2.23 8.87
CA LEU A 190 -3.36 -1.96 9.54
C LEU A 190 -4.28 -1.05 8.74
N ASP A 191 -5.54 -1.43 8.56
CA ASP A 191 -6.60 -0.53 8.06
C ASP A 191 -6.27 0.16 6.72
N ASN A 192 -5.44 -0.47 5.88
CA ASN A 192 -5.07 0.08 4.58
C ASN A 192 -6.10 -0.28 3.50
N LEU A 193 -6.21 0.59 2.50
CA LEU A 193 -6.88 0.34 1.23
C LEU A 193 -5.83 -0.01 0.18
N ILE A 194 -5.79 -1.26 -0.29
CA ILE A 194 -4.77 -1.76 -1.22
C ILE A 194 -5.47 -2.30 -2.45
N GLU A 195 -5.34 -1.62 -3.59
CA GLU A 195 -6.20 -1.90 -4.74
C GLU A 195 -5.57 -1.76 -6.13
N ASN A 196 -6.14 -2.52 -7.06
CA ASN A 196 -5.94 -2.42 -8.51
C ASN A 196 -4.48 -2.61 -8.96
N GLY A 197 -3.78 -3.62 -8.42
CA GLY A 197 -2.42 -3.99 -8.80
C GLY A 197 -2.31 -5.35 -9.49
N GLU A 198 -1.08 -5.85 -9.64
CA GLU A 198 -0.85 -7.27 -9.95
C GLU A 198 -1.14 -8.10 -8.69
N ALA A 199 -0.60 -7.68 -7.55
CA ALA A 199 -0.76 -8.33 -6.25
C ALA A 199 -0.92 -7.35 -5.08
N GLY A 200 -1.68 -7.76 -4.06
CA GLY A 200 -1.99 -6.94 -2.89
C GLY A 200 -0.90 -6.95 -1.82
N VAL A 201 -0.81 -8.04 -1.03
CA VAL A 201 0.17 -8.19 0.05
C VAL A 201 0.95 -9.48 -0.10
N PHE A 202 2.28 -9.40 -0.09
CA PHE A 202 3.18 -10.55 -0.23
C PHE A 202 3.99 -10.76 1.05
N CYS A 203 3.85 -11.94 1.65
CA CYS A 203 4.62 -12.37 2.81
C CYS A 203 5.69 -13.38 2.36
N TRP A 204 6.94 -12.95 2.24
CA TRP A 204 8.03 -13.75 1.68
C TRP A 204 9.17 -13.99 2.69
N ARG A 205 10.03 -14.99 2.48
CA ARG A 205 11.29 -15.25 3.23
C ARG A 205 11.19 -15.00 4.74
N ARG A 206 10.42 -15.85 5.43
CA ARG A 206 10.25 -15.84 6.90
C ARG A 206 9.67 -14.55 7.46
N SER A 207 8.79 -13.86 6.73
CA SER A 207 8.11 -12.69 7.28
C SER A 207 6.99 -13.07 8.25
N HIS A 208 6.73 -12.20 9.22
CA HIS A 208 5.76 -12.38 10.30
C HIS A 208 4.85 -11.15 10.52
N PRO A 209 4.26 -10.55 9.46
CA PRO A 209 3.49 -9.33 9.62
C PRO A 209 2.18 -9.58 10.38
N LEU A 210 1.72 -8.55 11.08
CA LEU A 210 0.33 -8.44 11.50
C LEU A 210 -0.44 -7.73 10.38
N ILE A 211 -1.42 -8.40 9.79
CA ILE A 211 -2.25 -7.89 8.70
C ILE A 211 -3.68 -7.83 9.22
N GLN A 212 -4.16 -6.64 9.54
CA GLN A 212 -5.45 -6.47 10.20
C GLN A 212 -6.28 -5.32 9.63
N GLY A 213 -7.59 -5.54 9.46
CA GLY A 213 -8.53 -4.49 9.06
C GLY A 213 -8.35 -3.97 7.63
N ASN A 214 -7.49 -4.59 6.83
CA ASN A 214 -7.18 -4.10 5.49
C ASN A 214 -8.28 -4.46 4.50
N ARG A 215 -8.45 -3.62 3.49
CA ARG A 215 -9.32 -3.84 2.34
C ARG A 215 -8.45 -4.06 1.12
N ILE A 216 -8.41 -5.29 0.63
CA ILE A 216 -7.52 -5.75 -0.45
C ILE A 216 -8.37 -6.22 -1.64
N PHE A 217 -8.34 -5.50 -2.76
CA PHE A 217 -9.28 -5.74 -3.86
C PHE A 217 -8.77 -5.35 -5.24
N GLY A 218 -9.37 -5.97 -6.27
CA GLY A 218 -9.13 -5.60 -7.66
C GLY A 218 -7.74 -5.97 -8.18
N HIS A 219 -6.99 -6.84 -7.47
CA HIS A 219 -5.70 -7.32 -7.94
C HIS A 219 -5.88 -8.38 -9.02
N ASN A 220 -5.08 -8.30 -10.08
CA ASN A 220 -5.16 -9.23 -11.21
C ASN A 220 -4.78 -10.66 -10.82
N GLU A 221 -3.86 -10.81 -9.86
CA GLU A 221 -3.39 -12.09 -9.33
C GLU A 221 -3.80 -12.24 -7.85
N GLU A 222 -2.85 -12.41 -6.91
CA GLU A 222 -3.14 -12.63 -5.50
C GLU A 222 -3.47 -11.34 -4.73
N GLY A 223 -4.59 -11.34 -4.01
CA GLY A 223 -4.85 -10.37 -2.96
C GLY A 223 -3.84 -10.51 -1.83
N LEU A 224 -3.60 -11.74 -1.35
CA LEU A 224 -2.59 -12.01 -0.33
C LEU A 224 -1.87 -13.34 -0.61
N PHE A 225 -0.55 -13.26 -0.78
CA PHE A 225 0.33 -14.41 -0.94
C PHE A 225 1.15 -14.65 0.34
N VAL A 226 1.27 -15.91 0.74
CA VAL A 226 2.10 -16.33 1.86
C VAL A 226 3.06 -17.44 1.43
N ASP A 227 4.35 -17.13 1.39
CA ASP A 227 5.41 -18.10 1.19
C ASP A 227 5.44 -19.16 2.31
N GLN A 228 5.91 -20.37 1.98
CA GLN A 228 5.98 -21.50 2.90
C GLN A 228 6.77 -21.20 4.18
N SER A 229 7.73 -20.29 4.14
CA SER A 229 8.53 -19.93 5.31
C SER A 229 7.92 -18.83 6.18
N SER A 230 6.88 -18.13 5.70
CA SER A 230 6.29 -16.96 6.35
C SER A 230 5.12 -17.34 7.27
N ARG A 231 4.92 -16.60 8.36
CA ARG A 231 3.84 -16.86 9.33
C ARG A 231 3.12 -15.55 9.71
N PRO A 232 2.31 -14.97 8.81
CA PRO A 232 1.57 -13.76 9.11
C PRO A 232 0.38 -14.04 10.04
N ARG A 233 -0.04 -13.01 10.79
CA ARG A 233 -1.30 -13.01 11.54
C ARG A 233 -2.35 -12.22 10.78
N LEU A 234 -3.41 -12.88 10.34
CA LEU A 234 -4.48 -12.27 9.53
C LEU A 234 -5.75 -12.12 10.37
N HIS A 235 -6.27 -10.90 10.50
CA HIS A 235 -7.48 -10.64 11.28
C HIS A 235 -8.36 -9.57 10.63
N ASP A 236 -9.66 -9.82 10.52
CA ASP A 236 -10.66 -8.85 10.06
C ASP A 236 -10.33 -8.15 8.73
N ASN A 237 -9.63 -8.83 7.82
CA ASN A 237 -9.37 -8.29 6.48
C ASN A 237 -10.58 -8.56 5.56
N LEU A 238 -10.75 -7.68 4.59
CA LEU A 238 -11.70 -7.85 3.49
C LEU A 238 -10.92 -8.05 2.19
N ILE A 239 -10.83 -9.31 1.74
CA ILE A 239 -10.09 -9.70 0.55
C ILE A 239 -11.08 -10.15 -0.52
N ARG A 240 -11.33 -9.32 -1.54
CA ARG A 240 -12.40 -9.58 -2.52
C ARG A 240 -12.11 -9.02 -3.91
N GLY A 241 -12.73 -9.61 -4.93
CA GLY A 241 -12.61 -9.11 -6.31
C GLY A 241 -11.19 -9.20 -6.88
N ASN A 242 -10.34 -10.06 -6.33
CA ASN A 242 -9.02 -10.37 -6.86
C ASN A 242 -9.08 -11.61 -7.75
N GLY A 243 -8.04 -11.84 -8.57
CA GLY A 243 -7.87 -13.09 -9.30
C GLY A 243 -7.86 -14.29 -8.35
N ILE A 244 -7.01 -14.21 -7.32
CA ILE A 244 -6.91 -15.16 -6.20
C ILE A 244 -7.01 -14.35 -4.90
N GLY A 245 -7.89 -14.74 -3.97
CA GLY A 245 -7.99 -14.09 -2.67
C GLY A 245 -6.76 -14.37 -1.81
N LEU A 246 -6.57 -15.63 -1.44
CA LEU A 246 -5.41 -16.11 -0.68
C LEU A 246 -4.65 -17.17 -1.47
N ALA A 247 -3.34 -17.02 -1.61
CA ALA A 247 -2.45 -18.06 -2.10
C ALA A 247 -1.54 -18.54 -0.95
N LEU A 248 -1.80 -19.75 -0.46
CA LEU A 248 -1.21 -20.27 0.77
C LEU A 248 -0.60 -21.66 0.56
N TYR A 249 0.46 -21.96 1.31
CA TYR A 249 0.86 -23.36 1.53
C TYR A 249 -0.06 -24.05 2.54
N PRO A 250 -0.14 -25.40 2.55
CA PRO A 250 -1.02 -26.14 3.46
C PRO A 250 -0.80 -25.89 4.96
N ASP A 251 0.39 -25.45 5.36
CA ASP A 251 0.77 -25.07 6.72
C ASP A 251 0.64 -23.56 7.00
N GLY A 252 0.08 -22.81 6.04
CA GLY A 252 -0.21 -21.39 6.17
C GLY A 252 -1.43 -21.08 7.08
N PRO A 253 -1.84 -19.81 7.16
CA PRO A 253 -2.93 -19.35 8.02
C PRO A 253 -4.32 -19.72 7.47
N LEU A 254 -4.62 -21.01 7.33
CA LEU A 254 -5.89 -21.51 6.75
C LEU A 254 -7.15 -21.07 7.52
N ALA A 255 -7.01 -20.68 8.79
CA ALA A 255 -8.11 -20.12 9.57
C ALA A 255 -8.62 -18.77 9.04
N ALA A 256 -7.86 -18.08 8.18
CA ALA A 256 -8.19 -16.77 7.62
C ALA A 256 -8.94 -16.85 6.27
N VAL A 257 -9.29 -18.05 5.80
CA VAL A 257 -9.91 -18.24 4.48
C VAL A 257 -11.27 -17.55 4.36
N ASP A 258 -11.99 -17.38 5.46
CA ASP A 258 -13.26 -16.66 5.52
C ASP A 258 -13.14 -15.13 5.26
N GLN A 259 -11.92 -14.58 5.41
CA GLN A 259 -11.60 -13.19 5.08
C GLN A 259 -11.55 -12.97 3.56
N ALA A 260 -11.39 -14.04 2.77
CA ALA A 260 -11.38 -14.01 1.31
C ALA A 260 -12.69 -14.51 0.70
N ARG A 261 -13.42 -13.61 0.05
CA ARG A 261 -14.72 -13.88 -0.57
C ARG A 261 -14.89 -13.09 -1.85
N ASP A 262 -15.73 -13.58 -2.76
CA ASP A 262 -16.02 -12.93 -4.04
C ASP A 262 -14.75 -12.66 -4.89
N ASN A 263 -13.73 -13.52 -4.80
CA ASN A 263 -12.57 -13.53 -5.68
C ASN A 263 -12.78 -14.54 -6.83
N GLY A 264 -11.96 -14.48 -7.88
CA GLY A 264 -11.94 -15.51 -8.93
C GLY A 264 -11.67 -16.89 -8.35
N GLU A 265 -10.73 -16.98 -7.42
CA GLU A 265 -10.48 -18.12 -6.54
C GLU A 265 -10.26 -17.61 -5.10
N ASN A 266 -11.13 -17.94 -4.14
CA ASN A 266 -10.97 -17.42 -2.77
C ASN A 266 -9.70 -17.95 -2.07
N LEU A 267 -9.33 -19.20 -2.33
CA LEU A 267 -8.15 -19.85 -1.78
C LEU A 267 -7.50 -20.73 -2.84
N ARG A 268 -6.22 -20.47 -3.11
CA ARG A 268 -5.32 -21.37 -3.82
C ARG A 268 -4.34 -22.01 -2.85
N LEU A 269 -4.35 -23.33 -2.78
CA LEU A 269 -3.32 -24.10 -2.06
C LEU A 269 -2.13 -24.37 -2.98
N LEU A 270 -0.95 -23.92 -2.57
CA LEU A 270 0.30 -24.07 -3.30
C LEU A 270 0.93 -25.43 -2.99
N GLY A 271 1.56 -26.03 -4.00
CA GLY A 271 2.29 -27.29 -3.85
C GLY A 271 3.64 -27.09 -3.20
N VAL A 272 4.07 -28.02 -2.33
CA VAL A 272 5.43 -28.02 -1.76
C VAL A 272 6.44 -28.21 -2.89
N PRO A 273 7.44 -27.32 -3.06
CA PRO A 273 8.48 -27.51 -4.08
C PRO A 273 9.18 -28.86 -3.83
N GLY A 274 9.07 -29.79 -4.79
CA GLY A 274 9.70 -31.11 -4.73
C GLY A 274 8.78 -32.30 -4.43
N GLY A 275 7.48 -32.08 -4.17
CA GLY A 275 6.50 -33.17 -4.12
C GLY A 275 6.03 -33.54 -5.53
N ARG A 276 6.38 -34.72 -6.04
CA ARG A 276 5.69 -35.31 -7.20
C ARG A 276 4.23 -35.63 -6.81
N PRO A 277 3.29 -35.61 -7.79
CA PRO A 277 1.88 -35.92 -7.57
C PRO A 277 1.65 -37.29 -6.94
#